data_AF-A0A166MGE7-F1
#
_entry.id   AF-A0A166MGE7-F1
#
_cell.length_a   1.000
_cell.length_b   1.000
_cell.length_c   1.000
_cell.angle_alpha   90.00
_cell.angle_beta   90.00
_cell.angle_gamma   90.00
#
_symmetry.space_group_name_H-M   'P 1'
#
loop_
_entity.id
_entity.type
_entity.pdbx_description
1 polymer ?
#
loop_
_entity_poly.entity_id
_entity_poly.type
_entity_poly.pdbx_seq_one_letter_code
_entity_poly.pdbx_strand_id
1 'polypeptide(L)'
;MSDKIDGQEECPETGTRETLCPARSSYVTIKLDPLGSVAFTEDDEAATAAENLSVKTYVGFVESNRDNGQTPFQSFEVRMLRPGLPPACPAEFFTADMCIPVFPNADHPSRAPLQPAPAIPWTNAYHVASEKVILRVRAALADETRATALSKPERLRLALACALDYERQSDSICAASICAASAGASPASSGSVSSGAEEDSVVWEVTQDPPDTTPWVHMSYDLAGVQELCDPQDFFREIEVVYQ
;
A
#
# COMPACT_ATOMS: atom_id res chain seq x y z
N MET A 1 58.66 24.79 26.00
CA MET A 1 57.43 24.67 26.79
C MET A 1 56.30 25.22 25.97
N SER A 2 55.54 24.28 25.41
CA SER A 2 54.12 24.32 25.07
C SER A 2 53.61 25.34 24.05
N ASP A 3 53.50 24.77 22.87
CA ASP A 3 52.66 24.99 21.69
C ASP A 3 51.30 25.71 21.82
N LYS A 4 51.03 26.37 20.69
CA LYS A 4 49.79 26.90 20.13
C LYS A 4 48.65 25.86 20.14
N ILE A 5 47.43 26.30 20.44
CA ILE A 5 46.20 25.62 20.00
C ILE A 5 45.33 26.66 19.30
N ASP A 6 45.33 26.61 17.98
CA ASP A 6 44.36 27.28 17.10
C ASP A 6 43.10 26.41 17.10
N GLY A 7 41.97 26.98 17.51
CA GLY A 7 40.67 26.31 17.50
C GLY A 7 40.13 26.30 16.08
N GLN A 8 40.30 25.18 15.39
CA GLN A 8 39.70 24.95 14.09
C GLN A 8 38.21 24.62 14.29
N GLU A 9 37.35 25.51 13.82
CA GLU A 9 35.90 25.36 13.76
C GLU A 9 35.59 24.28 12.71
N GLU A 10 35.33 23.07 13.18
CA GLU A 10 34.99 21.92 12.35
C GLU A 10 33.54 22.05 11.87
N CYS A 11 33.37 22.38 10.59
CA CYS A 11 32.08 22.31 9.91
C CYS A 11 31.62 20.84 9.91
N PRO A 12 30.39 20.49 10.32
CA PRO A 12 29.95 19.11 10.22
C PRO A 12 29.82 18.76 8.73
N GLU A 13 30.60 17.77 8.32
CA GLU A 13 30.49 17.13 7.01
C GLU A 13 29.03 16.73 6.76
N THR A 14 28.48 17.13 5.62
CA THR A 14 27.20 16.68 5.10
C THR A 14 27.31 15.20 4.71
N GLY A 15 27.32 14.32 5.70
CA GLY A 15 27.30 12.88 5.50
C GLY A 15 25.93 12.44 4.99
N THR A 16 25.92 11.74 3.85
CA THR A 16 24.75 11.04 3.32
C THR A 16 24.21 10.09 4.41
N ARG A 17 22.98 10.33 4.88
CA ARG A 17 22.33 9.44 5.85
C ARG A 17 21.74 8.25 5.11
N GLU A 18 22.57 7.26 4.83
CA GLU A 18 22.10 5.98 4.29
C GLU A 18 21.29 5.24 5.37
N THR A 19 20.01 5.00 5.09
CA THR A 19 19.09 4.27 5.97
C THR A 19 18.50 3.06 5.24
N LEU A 20 17.88 2.15 5.98
CA LEU A 20 17.20 1.00 5.38
C LEU A 20 16.03 1.47 4.51
N CYS A 21 16.06 1.07 3.24
CA CYS A 21 15.04 1.35 2.25
C CYS A 21 13.91 0.31 2.32
N PRO A 22 12.64 0.74 2.17
CA PRO A 22 12.17 2.12 2.15
C PRO A 22 11.93 2.74 3.54
N ALA A 23 12.05 4.06 3.61
CA ALA A 23 11.65 4.86 4.76
C ALA A 23 10.12 4.89 4.87
N ARG A 24 9.62 5.03 6.09
CA ARG A 24 8.17 5.15 6.29
C ARG A 24 7.70 6.49 5.75
N SER A 25 6.56 6.48 5.08
CA SER A 25 5.89 7.68 4.56
C SER A 25 6.59 8.36 3.38
N SER A 26 7.43 7.61 2.66
CA SER A 26 8.00 8.03 1.39
C SER A 26 7.25 7.42 0.21
N TYR A 27 7.30 8.13 -0.91
CA TYR A 27 6.95 7.61 -2.22
C TYR A 27 8.15 6.86 -2.81
N VAL A 28 7.86 5.70 -3.40
CA VAL A 28 8.85 4.81 -4.00
C VAL A 28 8.37 4.29 -5.34
N THR A 29 9.29 4.03 -6.24
CA THR A 29 9.03 3.18 -7.40
C THR A 29 9.04 1.72 -6.96
N ILE A 30 8.17 0.91 -7.54
CA ILE A 30 7.98 -0.50 -7.22
C ILE A 30 8.13 -1.27 -8.53
N LYS A 31 9.02 -2.26 -8.54
CA LYS A 31 9.18 -3.21 -9.65
C LYS A 31 9.06 -4.61 -9.11
N LEU A 32 8.20 -5.41 -9.70
CA LEU A 32 8.06 -6.83 -9.33
C LEU A 32 9.38 -7.57 -9.60
N ASP A 33 9.79 -8.42 -8.67
CA ASP A 33 10.84 -9.42 -8.87
C ASP A 33 10.14 -10.78 -9.05
N PRO A 34 9.73 -11.11 -10.29
CA PRO A 34 8.90 -12.28 -10.54
C PRO A 34 9.66 -13.57 -10.20
N LEU A 35 10.96 -13.63 -10.51
CA LEU A 35 11.81 -14.78 -10.18
C LEU A 35 12.03 -14.92 -8.68
N GLY A 36 12.32 -13.83 -7.98
CA GLY A 36 12.42 -13.85 -6.51
C GLY A 36 11.11 -14.28 -5.84
N SER A 37 9.97 -13.93 -6.44
CA SER A 37 8.64 -14.26 -5.94
C SER A 37 8.27 -15.74 -6.07
N VAL A 38 8.82 -16.47 -7.05
CA VAL A 38 8.56 -17.90 -7.29
C VAL A 38 9.71 -18.81 -6.89
N ALA A 39 10.85 -18.26 -6.50
CA ALA A 39 12.04 -19.05 -6.14
C ALA A 39 11.78 -20.07 -5.01
N PHE A 40 10.77 -19.85 -4.16
CA PHE A 40 10.42 -20.76 -3.07
C PHE A 40 9.34 -21.79 -3.44
N THR A 41 8.61 -21.62 -4.54
CA THR A 41 7.48 -22.49 -4.90
C THR A 41 7.94 -23.79 -5.59
N GLU A 42 9.20 -23.87 -6.04
CA GLU A 42 9.76 -25.00 -6.80
C GLU A 42 8.87 -25.43 -7.99
N ASP A 43 8.14 -24.47 -8.57
CA ASP A 43 7.21 -24.67 -9.66
C ASP A 43 7.81 -24.18 -10.99
N ASP A 44 8.11 -25.13 -11.88
CA ASP A 44 8.71 -24.86 -13.19
C ASP A 44 7.77 -24.06 -14.12
N GLU A 45 6.45 -24.21 -13.98
CA GLU A 45 5.47 -23.47 -14.76
C GLU A 45 5.44 -22.00 -14.29
N ALA A 46 5.36 -21.78 -12.97
CA ALA A 46 5.43 -20.46 -12.38
C ALA A 46 6.77 -19.75 -12.68
N ALA A 47 7.89 -20.49 -12.65
CA ALA A 47 9.20 -19.97 -13.04
C ALA A 47 9.24 -19.54 -14.52
N THR A 48 8.68 -20.35 -15.41
CA THR A 48 8.59 -20.02 -16.85
C THR A 48 7.69 -18.80 -17.09
N ALA A 49 6.55 -18.70 -16.40
CA ALA A 49 5.66 -17.55 -16.47
C ALA A 49 6.36 -16.27 -15.96
N ALA A 50 7.07 -16.38 -14.83
CA ALA A 50 7.86 -15.31 -14.24
C ALA A 50 8.98 -14.80 -15.17
N GLU A 51 9.68 -15.68 -15.89
CA GLU A 51 10.71 -15.28 -16.86
C GLU A 51 10.15 -14.49 -18.04
N ASN A 52 8.93 -14.79 -18.46
CA ASN A 52 8.28 -14.15 -19.61
C ASN A 52 7.49 -12.89 -19.24
N LEU A 53 7.40 -12.55 -17.95
CA LEU A 53 6.60 -11.42 -17.49
C LEU A 53 7.29 -10.09 -17.79
N SER A 54 6.61 -9.22 -18.55
CA SER A 54 7.07 -7.86 -18.78
C SER A 54 6.79 -6.98 -17.56
N VAL A 55 7.75 -6.91 -16.64
CA VAL A 55 7.61 -6.14 -15.39
C VAL A 55 7.50 -4.64 -15.68
N LYS A 56 6.42 -4.02 -15.21
CA LYS A 56 6.23 -2.56 -15.24
C LYS A 56 6.78 -1.91 -13.97
N THR A 57 6.92 -0.59 -14.02
CA THR A 57 7.31 0.22 -12.86
C THR A 57 6.09 0.94 -12.33
N TYR A 58 5.72 0.62 -11.09
CA TYR A 58 4.63 1.25 -10.38
C TYR A 58 5.16 2.26 -9.38
N VAL A 59 4.28 3.07 -8.82
CA VAL A 59 4.62 4.02 -7.76
C VAL A 59 3.68 3.78 -6.60
N GLY A 60 4.21 3.81 -5.38
CA GLY A 60 3.41 3.69 -4.18
C GLY A 60 3.97 4.48 -3.01
N PHE A 61 3.16 4.59 -1.98
CA PHE A 61 3.45 5.28 -0.73
C PHE A 61 3.53 4.28 0.41
N VAL A 62 4.66 4.29 1.13
CA VAL A 62 4.94 3.33 2.20
C VAL A 62 4.24 3.77 3.50
N GLU A 63 3.24 3.01 3.96
CA GLU A 63 2.47 3.37 5.16
C GLU A 63 3.10 2.83 6.44
N SER A 64 3.35 1.52 6.47
CA SER A 64 3.80 0.81 7.65
C SER A 64 4.74 -0.34 7.29
N ASN A 65 5.64 -0.66 8.21
CA ASN A 65 6.43 -1.88 8.17
C ASN A 65 5.64 -2.92 9.00
N ARG A 66 5.40 -4.10 8.42
CA ARG A 66 4.69 -5.21 9.05
C ARG A 66 5.65 -6.15 9.80
N ASP A 67 6.94 -6.10 9.47
CA ASP A 67 7.94 -6.96 10.08
C ASP A 67 8.53 -6.34 11.34
N ASN A 68 8.83 -7.23 12.29
CA ASN A 68 9.41 -6.94 13.60
C ASN A 68 10.96 -7.00 13.59
N GLY A 69 11.60 -6.82 12.43
CA GLY A 69 13.05 -6.66 12.31
C GLY A 69 13.83 -7.87 11.79
N GLN A 70 13.19 -8.84 11.13
CA GLN A 70 13.91 -9.97 10.51
C GLN A 70 14.64 -9.56 9.21
N THR A 71 15.85 -9.05 9.33
CA THR A 71 16.75 -8.91 8.17
C THR A 71 17.10 -10.30 7.60
N PRO A 72 17.20 -10.47 6.26
CA PRO A 72 17.40 -9.40 5.28
C PRO A 72 16.13 -8.96 4.51
N PHE A 73 14.93 -9.44 4.86
CA PHE A 73 13.71 -9.14 4.12
C PHE A 73 12.73 -8.35 4.99
N GLN A 74 12.06 -7.37 4.41
CA GLN A 74 11.10 -6.54 5.13
C GLN A 74 9.81 -6.42 4.33
N SER A 75 8.69 -6.60 5.02
CA SER A 75 7.33 -6.53 4.49
C SER A 75 6.73 -5.18 4.81
N PHE A 76 6.29 -4.47 3.77
CA PHE A 76 5.71 -3.14 3.89
C PHE A 76 4.28 -3.15 3.38
N GLU A 77 3.41 -2.45 4.10
CA GLU A 77 2.12 -2.05 3.57
C GLU A 77 2.31 -0.79 2.74
N VAL A 78 2.02 -0.92 1.45
CA VAL A 78 2.18 0.15 0.47
C VAL A 78 0.85 0.46 -0.15
N ARG A 79 0.53 1.75 -0.22
CA ARG A 79 -0.62 2.25 -0.96
C ARG A 79 -0.18 2.60 -2.38
N MET A 80 -0.77 1.96 -3.37
CA MET A 80 -0.42 2.19 -4.77
C MET A 80 -0.95 3.56 -5.21
N LEU A 81 -0.16 4.26 -6.02
CA LEU A 81 -0.56 5.53 -6.60
C LEU A 81 -1.12 5.28 -7.99
N ARG A 82 -2.31 5.81 -8.27
CA ARG A 82 -2.99 5.61 -9.55
C ARG A 82 -3.03 6.86 -10.43
N PRO A 83 -3.06 6.69 -11.76
CA PRO A 83 -3.45 7.76 -12.68
C PRO A 83 -4.97 7.94 -12.70
N GLY A 84 -5.43 9.18 -12.58
CA GLY A 84 -6.84 9.54 -12.73
C GLY A 84 -7.75 9.07 -11.60
N LEU A 85 -9.01 9.51 -11.65
CA LEU A 85 -10.04 9.07 -10.71
C LEU A 85 -10.25 7.55 -10.80
N PRO A 86 -10.50 6.88 -9.68
CA PRO A 86 -10.85 5.47 -9.70
C PRO A 86 -12.16 5.20 -10.43
N PRO A 87 -12.23 4.11 -11.21
CA PRO A 87 -13.53 3.63 -11.65
C PRO A 87 -14.35 3.27 -10.41
N ALA A 88 -15.63 3.58 -10.42
CA ALA A 88 -16.51 3.09 -9.37
C ALA A 88 -16.49 1.55 -9.38
N CYS A 89 -16.41 0.93 -8.20
CA CYS A 89 -16.53 -0.50 -8.02
C CYS A 89 -17.81 -0.79 -7.21
N PRO A 90 -18.98 -0.94 -7.87
CA PRO A 90 -20.23 -1.21 -7.18
C PRO A 90 -20.22 -2.51 -6.37
N ALA A 91 -19.45 -3.51 -6.82
CA ALA A 91 -19.32 -4.80 -6.13
C ALA A 91 -18.66 -4.65 -4.75
N GLU A 92 -17.73 -3.70 -4.62
CA GLU A 92 -17.01 -3.43 -3.38
C GLU A 92 -17.52 -2.16 -2.66
N PHE A 93 -18.58 -1.53 -3.17
CA PHE A 93 -19.15 -0.30 -2.62
C PHE A 93 -18.18 0.89 -2.58
N PHE A 94 -17.18 0.92 -3.45
CA PHE A 94 -16.30 2.07 -3.63
C PHE A 94 -16.79 2.98 -4.76
N THR A 95 -16.92 4.27 -4.46
CA THR A 95 -17.28 5.31 -5.44
C THR A 95 -16.05 6.07 -5.94
N ALA A 96 -16.15 6.68 -7.12
CA ALA A 96 -15.03 7.37 -7.76
C ALA A 96 -14.46 8.55 -6.93
N ASP A 97 -15.28 9.16 -6.07
CA ASP A 97 -14.90 10.25 -5.16
C ASP A 97 -14.23 9.78 -3.85
N MET A 98 -14.12 8.46 -3.62
CA MET A 98 -13.37 7.88 -2.49
C MET A 98 -11.86 7.83 -2.78
N CYS A 99 -11.31 8.97 -3.20
CA CYS A 99 -9.90 9.13 -3.50
C CYS A 99 -9.40 10.50 -3.03
N ILE A 100 -8.07 10.71 -3.04
CA ILE A 100 -7.45 11.95 -2.58
C ILE A 100 -6.40 12.35 -3.62
N PRO A 101 -6.49 13.55 -4.22
CA PRO A 101 -5.48 13.98 -5.17
C PRO A 101 -4.14 14.24 -4.45
N VAL A 102 -3.03 14.06 -5.18
CA VAL A 102 -1.69 14.36 -4.68
C VAL A 102 -1.09 15.48 -5.52
N PHE A 103 -0.63 16.54 -4.86
CA PHE A 103 -0.09 17.72 -5.53
C PHE A 103 1.09 17.33 -6.45
N PRO A 104 1.12 17.79 -7.71
CA PRO A 104 0.42 18.97 -8.26
C PRO A 104 -1.02 18.76 -8.74
N ASN A 105 -1.55 17.54 -8.71
CA ASN A 105 -2.96 17.32 -9.01
C ASN A 105 -3.85 18.03 -8.00
N ALA A 106 -4.85 18.77 -8.46
CA ALA A 106 -5.88 19.40 -7.63
C ALA A 106 -7.30 19.08 -8.10
N ASP A 107 -7.43 18.15 -9.06
CA ASP A 107 -8.71 17.78 -9.66
C ASP A 107 -9.44 16.76 -8.78
N HIS A 108 -10.20 17.24 -7.80
CA HIS A 108 -11.12 16.44 -7.03
C HIS A 108 -12.30 17.29 -6.55
N PRO A 109 -13.55 16.79 -6.61
CA PRO A 109 -14.73 17.61 -6.32
C PRO A 109 -14.78 18.15 -4.88
N SER A 110 -14.22 17.43 -3.90
CA SER A 110 -14.41 17.75 -2.48
C SER A 110 -13.15 17.76 -1.62
N ARG A 111 -11.98 17.39 -2.14
CA ARG A 111 -10.79 17.12 -1.33
C ARG A 111 -9.61 17.91 -1.85
N ALA A 112 -8.99 18.67 -0.94
CA ALA A 112 -7.75 19.36 -1.24
C ALA A 112 -6.59 18.37 -1.36
N PRO A 113 -5.64 18.62 -2.28
CA PRO A 113 -4.56 17.68 -2.54
C PRO A 113 -3.55 17.59 -1.41
N LEU A 114 -3.03 16.38 -1.23
CA LEU A 114 -1.93 16.12 -0.32
C LEU A 114 -0.65 16.77 -0.83
N GLN A 115 0.18 17.24 0.10
CA GLN A 115 1.37 18.03 -0.20
C GLN A 115 2.66 17.24 0.10
N PRO A 116 3.14 16.40 -0.84
CA PRO A 116 4.45 15.78 -0.73
C PRO A 116 5.58 16.81 -0.83
N ALA A 117 6.69 16.53 -0.14
CA ALA A 117 7.90 17.32 -0.20
C ALA A 117 9.10 16.41 -0.59
N PRO A 118 9.79 16.68 -1.71
CA PRO A 118 9.37 17.59 -2.80
C PRO A 118 8.05 17.15 -3.47
N ALA A 119 7.49 17.99 -4.34
CA ALA A 119 6.29 17.62 -5.11
C ALA A 119 6.58 16.43 -6.05
N ILE A 120 5.58 15.56 -6.24
CA ILE A 120 5.68 14.47 -7.22
C ILE A 120 5.55 15.03 -8.66
N PRO A 121 6.10 14.35 -9.68
CA PRO A 121 6.11 14.89 -11.04
C PRO A 121 4.77 14.77 -11.78
N TRP A 122 3.82 13.95 -11.31
CA TRP A 122 2.57 13.65 -12.03
C TRP A 122 1.41 14.56 -11.64
N THR A 123 0.70 15.09 -12.64
CA THR A 123 -0.44 16.01 -12.46
C THR A 123 -1.79 15.32 -12.35
N ASN A 124 -1.83 13.98 -12.37
CA ASN A 124 -3.05 13.17 -12.35
C ASN A 124 -2.98 12.06 -11.29
N ALA A 125 -2.20 12.26 -10.23
CA ALA A 125 -1.99 11.25 -9.18
C ALA A 125 -3.08 11.28 -8.10
N TYR A 126 -3.53 10.10 -7.68
CA TYR A 126 -4.49 9.92 -6.59
C TYR A 126 -4.10 8.78 -5.65
N HIS A 127 -4.43 8.95 -4.37
CA HIS A 127 -4.53 7.86 -3.39
C HIS A 127 -5.96 7.35 -3.32
N VAL A 128 -6.13 6.03 -3.25
CA VAL A 128 -7.42 5.37 -3.03
C VAL A 128 -7.34 4.52 -1.79
N ALA A 129 -8.38 4.54 -0.95
CA ALA A 129 -8.41 3.83 0.31
C ALA A 129 -8.19 2.31 0.15
N SER A 130 -8.80 1.70 -0.88
CA SER A 130 -8.72 0.25 -1.15
C SER A 130 -7.43 -0.23 -1.81
N GLU A 131 -6.68 0.63 -2.49
CA GLU A 131 -5.51 0.22 -3.29
C GLU A 131 -4.26 0.06 -2.43
N LYS A 132 -4.29 -0.96 -1.58
CA LYS A 132 -3.18 -1.36 -0.70
C LYS A 132 -2.65 -2.73 -1.07
N VAL A 133 -1.36 -2.92 -0.87
CA VAL A 133 -0.70 -4.20 -1.05
C VAL A 133 0.41 -4.38 -0.03
N ILE A 134 0.62 -5.63 0.41
CA ILE A 134 1.76 -5.99 1.25
C ILE A 134 2.87 -6.50 0.32
N LEU A 135 4.04 -5.89 0.41
CA LEU A 135 5.17 -6.15 -0.48
C LEU A 135 6.41 -6.50 0.30
N ARG A 136 7.19 -7.46 -0.21
CA ARG A 136 8.49 -7.80 0.35
C ARG A 136 9.62 -7.15 -0.39
N VAL A 137 10.52 -6.57 0.39
CA VAL A 137 11.68 -5.86 -0.11
C VAL A 137 12.91 -6.42 0.57
N ARG A 138 13.94 -6.70 -0.23
CA ARG A 138 15.26 -6.96 0.32
C ARG A 138 15.80 -5.67 0.93
N ALA A 139 16.11 -5.71 2.22
CA ALA A 139 16.68 -4.58 2.94
C ALA A 139 17.95 -4.10 2.23
N ALA A 140 17.95 -2.84 1.80
CA ALA A 140 19.06 -2.19 1.14
C ALA A 140 19.27 -0.80 1.74
N LEU A 141 20.52 -0.34 1.78
CA LEU A 141 20.82 1.03 2.18
C LEU A 141 20.51 1.98 1.02
N ALA A 142 19.79 3.06 1.32
CA ALA A 142 19.51 4.11 0.36
C ALA A 142 19.59 5.49 1.03
N ASP A 143 19.90 6.50 0.21
CA ASP A 143 19.89 7.89 0.63
C ASP A 143 18.46 8.41 0.76
N GLU A 144 17.97 8.48 1.99
CA GLU A 144 16.63 8.97 2.32
C GLU A 144 16.42 10.45 1.96
N THR A 145 17.50 11.24 1.79
CA THR A 145 17.37 12.66 1.41
C THR A 145 16.80 12.84 0.00
N ARG A 146 16.85 11.79 -0.83
CA ARG A 146 16.23 11.74 -2.17
C ARG A 146 14.74 11.39 -2.13
N ALA A 147 14.22 10.94 -0.98
CA ALA A 147 12.85 10.49 -0.86
C ALA A 147 11.87 11.67 -0.93
N THR A 148 10.85 11.50 -1.75
CA THR A 148 9.65 12.34 -1.67
C THR A 148 8.77 11.80 -0.56
N ALA A 149 8.37 12.63 0.41
CA ALA A 149 7.63 12.15 1.58
C ALA A 149 6.47 13.05 1.98
N LEU A 150 5.51 12.49 2.73
CA LEU A 150 4.45 13.27 3.37
C LEU A 150 4.86 13.72 4.78
N SER A 151 4.68 15.01 5.07
CA SER A 151 4.84 15.54 6.42
C SER A 151 3.85 14.90 7.40
N LYS A 152 4.11 14.94 8.71
CA LYS A 152 3.21 14.35 9.72
C LYS A 152 1.73 14.82 9.59
N PRO A 153 1.42 16.12 9.40
CA PRO A 153 0.06 16.56 9.14
C PRO A 153 -0.58 15.94 7.89
N GLU A 154 0.18 15.84 6.79
CA GLU A 154 -0.30 15.27 5.53
C GLU A 154 -0.57 13.76 5.65
N ARG A 155 0.25 13.04 6.43
CA ARG A 155 0.00 11.63 6.75
C ARG A 155 -1.28 11.43 7.54
N LEU A 156 -1.53 12.31 8.51
CA LEU A 156 -2.77 12.28 9.29
C LEU A 156 -3.98 12.59 8.41
N ARG A 157 -3.86 13.52 7.46
CA ARG A 157 -4.91 13.80 6.47
C ARG A 157 -5.20 12.58 5.60
N LEU A 158 -4.16 11.92 5.07
CA LEU A 158 -4.32 10.70 4.27
C LEU A 158 -5.01 9.60 5.08
N ALA A 159 -4.54 9.34 6.31
CA ALA A 159 -5.11 8.32 7.18
C ALA A 159 -6.58 8.60 7.51
N LEU A 160 -6.93 9.84 7.87
CA LEU A 160 -8.31 10.24 8.17
C LEU A 160 -9.22 10.09 6.95
N ALA A 161 -8.78 10.56 5.78
CA ALA A 161 -9.57 10.44 4.56
C ALA A 161 -9.81 8.98 4.16
N CYS A 162 -8.81 8.10 4.33
CA CYS A 162 -8.98 6.67 4.11
C CYS A 162 -9.96 6.04 5.11
N ALA A 163 -9.89 6.42 6.39
CA ALA A 163 -10.82 5.94 7.41
C ALA A 163 -12.27 6.32 7.07
N LEU A 164 -12.50 7.57 6.67
CA LEU A 164 -13.83 8.05 6.25
C LEU A 164 -14.34 7.30 5.00
N ASP A 165 -13.47 6.94 4.06
CA ASP A 165 -13.86 6.15 2.89
C ASP A 165 -14.27 4.71 3.26
N TYR A 166 -13.55 4.06 4.19
CA TYR A 166 -13.93 2.75 4.70
C TYR A 166 -15.22 2.76 5.51
N GLU A 167 -15.49 3.84 6.26
CA GLU A 167 -16.76 4.03 6.96
C GLU A 167 -17.92 4.14 5.97
N ARG A 168 -17.77 4.98 4.93
CA ARG A 168 -18.77 5.11 3.86
C ARG A 168 -19.01 3.80 3.11
N GLN A 169 -17.95 3.03 2.86
CA GLN A 169 -18.05 1.70 2.26
C GLN A 169 -18.86 0.77 3.17
N SER A 170 -18.54 0.74 4.46
CA SER A 170 -19.23 -0.08 5.47
C SER A 170 -20.71 0.27 5.58
N ASP A 171 -21.05 1.57 5.61
CA ASP A 171 -22.44 2.03 5.62
C ASP A 171 -23.20 1.56 4.37
N SER A 172 -22.54 1.59 3.21
CA SER A 172 -23.11 1.13 1.94
C SER A 172 -23.35 -0.38 1.94
N ILE A 173 -22.42 -1.16 2.48
CA ILE A 173 -22.57 -2.62 2.67
C ILE A 173 -23.73 -2.93 3.62
N CYS A 174 -23.78 -2.25 4.77
CA CYS A 174 -24.85 -2.42 5.75
C CYS A 174 -26.23 -2.08 5.15
N ALA A 175 -26.34 -0.96 4.43
CA ALA A 175 -27.57 -0.56 3.76
C ALA A 175 -28.01 -1.60 2.71
N ALA A 176 -27.08 -2.09 1.88
CA ALA A 176 -27.39 -3.12 0.88
C ALA A 176 -27.87 -4.42 1.51
N SER A 177 -27.26 -4.85 2.62
CA SER A 177 -27.67 -6.05 3.38
C SER A 177 -29.09 -5.91 3.95
N ILE A 178 -29.43 -4.75 4.52
CA ILE A 178 -30.78 -4.47 5.03
C ILE A 178 -31.81 -4.48 3.88
N CYS A 179 -31.49 -3.86 2.75
CA CYS A 179 -32.36 -3.85 1.57
C CYS A 179 -32.61 -5.27 1.04
N ALA A 180 -31.56 -6.11 0.95
CA ALA A 180 -31.69 -7.49 0.52
C ALA A 180 -32.58 -8.33 1.46
N ALA A 181 -32.43 -8.16 2.78
CA ALA A 181 -33.28 -8.84 3.78
C ALA A 181 -34.75 -8.42 3.66
N SER A 182 -35.02 -7.14 3.34
CA SER A 182 -36.38 -6.63 3.15
C SER A 182 -37.04 -7.12 1.86
N ALA A 183 -36.26 -7.41 0.81
CA ALA A 183 -36.76 -7.90 -0.47
C ALA A 183 -37.01 -9.43 -0.48
N GLY A 184 -36.34 -10.17 0.42
CA GLY A 184 -36.48 -11.63 0.57
C GLY A 184 -37.61 -12.09 1.52
N ALA A 185 -38.28 -11.17 2.20
CA ALA A 185 -39.32 -11.51 3.17
C ALA A 185 -40.68 -11.78 2.50
N SER A 186 -40.96 -13.05 2.18
CA SER A 186 -42.35 -13.54 2.14
C SER A 186 -42.85 -13.74 3.58
N PRO A 187 -44.06 -13.30 3.95
CA PRO A 187 -44.50 -13.37 5.34
C PRO A 187 -45.00 -14.78 5.66
N ALA A 188 -44.23 -15.53 6.45
CA ALA A 188 -44.73 -16.73 7.11
C ALA A 188 -44.27 -16.77 8.58
N SER A 189 -45.23 -16.47 9.44
CA SER A 189 -45.45 -16.97 10.80
C SER A 189 -44.35 -16.85 11.86
N SER A 190 -44.70 -16.02 12.85
CA SER A 190 -44.28 -16.00 14.25
C SER A 190 -43.86 -17.34 14.88
N GLY A 191 -42.81 -17.28 15.71
CA GLY A 191 -42.43 -18.29 16.69
C GLY A 191 -41.39 -17.73 17.66
N SER A 192 -41.70 -17.75 18.95
CA SER A 192 -41.05 -17.02 20.04
C SER A 192 -39.72 -17.60 20.56
N VAL A 193 -38.98 -16.72 21.25
CA VAL A 193 -37.86 -16.84 22.21
C VAL A 193 -37.29 -18.22 22.60
N SER A 194 -35.95 -18.29 22.68
CA SER A 194 -35.27 -18.89 23.85
C SER A 194 -33.82 -18.38 23.96
N SER A 195 -33.44 -17.94 25.16
CA SER A 195 -32.07 -17.60 25.55
C SER A 195 -31.30 -18.86 25.95
N GLY A 196 -30.12 -19.06 25.39
CA GLY A 196 -29.15 -20.05 25.86
C GLY A 196 -27.76 -19.47 25.68
N ALA A 197 -27.12 -19.10 26.79
CA ALA A 197 -25.70 -18.79 26.83
C ALA A 197 -24.96 -20.12 26.99
N GLU A 198 -24.38 -20.61 25.90
CA GLU A 198 -23.43 -21.72 25.91
C GLU A 198 -22.09 -21.13 25.46
N GLU A 199 -21.13 -21.07 26.37
CA GLU A 199 -19.75 -20.72 26.07
C GLU A 199 -19.13 -21.89 25.29
N ASP A 200 -19.26 -21.84 23.96
CA ASP A 200 -18.58 -22.78 23.08
C ASP A 200 -17.09 -22.39 23.04
N SER A 201 -16.30 -23.22 23.70
CA SER A 201 -14.85 -23.17 23.73
C SER A 201 -14.34 -23.44 22.31
N VAL A 202 -14.24 -22.39 21.50
CA VAL A 202 -13.62 -22.42 20.18
C VAL A 202 -12.17 -22.87 20.35
N VAL A 203 -11.96 -24.18 20.18
CA VAL A 203 -10.66 -24.73 19.85
C VAL A 203 -10.27 -24.05 18.54
N TRP A 204 -9.30 -23.14 18.62
CA TRP A 204 -8.67 -22.58 17.43
C TRP A 204 -8.05 -23.75 16.67
N GLU A 205 -8.81 -24.27 15.71
CA GLU A 205 -8.30 -25.12 14.67
C GLU A 205 -7.15 -24.32 14.05
N VAL A 206 -5.92 -24.78 14.28
CA VAL A 206 -4.71 -24.22 13.70
C VAL A 206 -4.86 -24.41 12.20
N THR A 207 -5.50 -23.43 11.57
CA THR A 207 -5.53 -23.28 10.13
C THR A 207 -4.07 -23.08 9.78
N GLN A 208 -3.51 -24.01 9.02
CA GLN A 208 -2.18 -23.82 8.48
C GLN A 208 -2.19 -22.46 7.79
N ASP A 209 -1.28 -21.57 8.21
CA ASP A 209 -1.15 -20.26 7.60
C ASP A 209 -1.08 -20.45 6.08
N PRO A 210 -1.88 -19.73 5.29
CA PRO A 210 -1.85 -19.86 3.85
C PRO A 210 -0.41 -19.70 3.34
N PRO A 211 -0.02 -20.40 2.27
CA PRO A 211 1.31 -20.26 1.71
C PRO A 211 1.57 -18.79 1.44
N ASP A 212 2.77 -18.39 1.80
CA ASP A 212 3.19 -17.01 1.85
C ASP A 212 3.34 -16.45 0.43
N THR A 213 2.25 -15.92 -0.09
CA THR A 213 2.08 -15.40 -1.46
C THR A 213 2.49 -13.93 -1.57
N THR A 214 3.30 -13.44 -0.64
CA THR A 214 3.72 -12.03 -0.64
C THR A 214 4.75 -11.80 -1.75
N PRO A 215 4.42 -10.97 -2.77
CA PRO A 215 5.31 -10.75 -3.90
C PRO A 215 6.57 -10.00 -3.48
N TRP A 216 7.68 -10.38 -4.10
CA TRP A 216 8.98 -9.74 -3.94
C TRP A 216 9.10 -8.59 -4.92
N VAL A 217 9.62 -7.46 -4.45
CA VAL A 217 9.78 -6.26 -5.26
C VAL A 217 11.09 -5.54 -4.98
N HIS A 218 11.53 -4.79 -5.98
CA HIS A 218 12.56 -3.77 -5.83
C HIS A 218 11.92 -2.41 -5.60
N MET A 219 12.35 -1.72 -4.55
CA MET A 219 11.94 -0.35 -4.24
C MET A 219 13.10 0.64 -4.38
N SER A 220 12.79 1.84 -4.87
CA SER A 220 13.74 2.95 -5.01
C SER A 220 13.05 4.30 -4.82
N TYR A 221 13.79 5.31 -4.36
CA TYR A 221 13.29 6.69 -4.26
C TYR A 221 13.34 7.47 -5.58
N ASP A 222 13.89 6.87 -6.65
CA ASP A 222 14.02 7.54 -7.94
C ASP A 222 12.70 7.59 -8.72
N LEU A 223 11.87 8.58 -8.39
CA LEU A 223 10.60 8.83 -9.08
C LEU A 223 10.79 9.40 -10.50
N ALA A 224 11.95 9.99 -10.81
CA ALA A 224 12.18 10.67 -12.09
C ALA A 224 12.26 9.69 -13.27
N GLY A 225 12.56 8.41 -13.01
CA GLY A 225 12.57 7.36 -14.03
C GLY A 225 11.18 6.94 -14.53
N VAL A 226 10.10 7.39 -13.88
CA VAL A 226 8.72 7.01 -14.23
C VAL A 226 8.02 8.18 -14.90
N GLN A 227 7.88 8.11 -16.23
CA GLN A 227 7.25 9.17 -17.04
C GLN A 227 5.74 9.26 -16.79
N GLU A 228 5.07 8.11 -16.71
CA GLU A 228 3.62 8.01 -16.52
C GLU A 228 3.30 6.97 -15.44
N LEU A 229 2.26 7.23 -14.65
CA LEU A 229 1.78 6.28 -13.66
C LEU A 229 1.03 5.14 -14.36
N CYS A 230 1.41 3.90 -14.04
CA CYS A 230 0.64 2.72 -14.43
C CYS A 230 -0.59 2.54 -13.53
N ASP A 231 -1.64 1.93 -14.06
CA ASP A 231 -2.80 1.54 -13.26
C ASP A 231 -2.40 0.44 -12.26
N PRO A 232 -2.57 0.63 -10.94
CA PRO A 232 -2.29 -0.41 -9.95
C PRO A 232 -2.99 -1.75 -10.20
N GLN A 233 -4.11 -1.76 -10.92
CA GLN A 233 -4.79 -3.00 -11.30
C GLN A 233 -3.96 -3.88 -12.24
N ASP A 234 -3.05 -3.29 -13.04
CA ASP A 234 -2.07 -4.08 -13.82
C ASP A 234 -1.09 -4.81 -12.89
N PHE A 235 -0.70 -4.21 -11.77
CA PHE A 235 0.22 -4.83 -10.82
C PHE A 235 -0.41 -6.04 -10.12
N PHE A 236 -1.68 -5.93 -9.72
CA PHE A 236 -2.41 -7.06 -9.14
C PHE A 236 -2.54 -8.22 -10.13
N ARG A 237 -2.80 -7.93 -11.42
CA ARG A 237 -2.80 -8.95 -12.48
C ARG A 237 -1.41 -9.58 -12.69
N GLU A 238 -0.33 -8.78 -12.63
CA GLU A 238 1.03 -9.30 -12.71
C GLU A 238 1.31 -10.30 -11.57
N ILE A 239 0.89 -9.98 -10.34
CA ILE A 239 1.02 -10.89 -9.18
C ILE A 239 0.23 -12.18 -9.40
N GLU A 240 -1.00 -12.08 -9.88
CA GLU A 240 -1.84 -13.26 -10.17
C GLU A 240 -1.20 -14.20 -11.20
N VAL A 241 -0.55 -13.66 -12.23
CA VAL A 241 0.16 -14.47 -13.23
C VAL A 241 1.39 -15.16 -12.65
N VAL A 242 2.07 -14.53 -11.69
CA VAL A 242 3.28 -15.09 -11.05
C VAL A 242 2.95 -16.27 -10.12
N TYR A 243 1.76 -16.29 -9.53
CA TYR A 243 1.32 -17.32 -8.59
C TYR A 243 0.25 -18.26 -9.16
N GLN A 244 0.07 -18.29 -10.48
CA GLN A 244 -0.75 -19.26 -11.21
C GLN A 244 0.06 -20.49 -11.59
#